data_AF-A0A243A4P6-F1
#
_entry.id   AF-A0A243A4P6-F1
#
_cell.length_a   1.000
_cell.length_b   1.000
_cell.length_c   1.000
_cell.angle_alpha   90.00
_cell.angle_beta   90.00
_cell.angle_gamma   90.00
#
_symmetry.space_group_name_H-M   'P 1'
#
loop_
_entity.id
_entity.type
_entity.pdbx_description
1 polymer ?
#
loop_
_entity_poly.entity_id
_entity_poly.type
_entity_poly.pdbx_seq_one_letter_code
_entity_poly.pdbx_strand_id
1 'polypeptide(L)'
;MYKYILTIMTCLILIKAISADPVKAAENPEQKEMQQRIEQHFRTKAEHFGLETEGKDLKEVRKEISIIEEAEKRENVRRTAQALRIKTEGKTMDELIGDVRKKVRK
;
A
#
# COMPACT_ATOMS: atom_id res chain seq x y z
N MET A 1 -31.55 26.48 -45.11
CA MET A 1 -30.16 26.44 -44.57
C MET A 1 -30.11 26.66 -43.05
N TYR A 2 -30.74 27.71 -42.50
CA TYR A 2 -30.77 27.99 -41.05
C TYR A 2 -31.26 26.83 -40.16
N LYS A 3 -32.30 26.11 -40.58
CA LYS A 3 -32.84 24.94 -39.86
C LYS A 3 -31.79 23.84 -39.63
N TYR A 4 -30.94 23.57 -40.61
CA TYR A 4 -29.88 22.55 -40.49
C TYR A 4 -28.75 22.98 -39.57
N ILE A 5 -28.38 24.27 -39.62
CA ILE A 5 -27.34 24.85 -38.76
C ILE A 5 -27.79 24.78 -37.29
N LEU A 6 -29.05 25.11 -37.00
CA LEU A 6 -29.61 25.03 -35.65
C LEU A 6 -29.58 23.60 -35.11
N THR A 7 -29.96 22.60 -35.91
CA THR A 7 -29.95 21.18 -35.51
C THR A 7 -28.53 20.67 -35.25
N ILE A 8 -27.56 21.07 -36.07
CA ILE A 8 -26.15 20.68 -35.89
C ILE A 8 -25.59 21.29 -34.60
N MET A 9 -25.88 22.56 -34.33
CA MET A 9 -25.45 23.23 -33.10
C MET A 9 -26.04 22.59 -31.85
N THR A 10 -27.32 22.19 -31.87
CA THR A 10 -27.93 21.46 -30.74
C THR A 10 -27.31 20.08 -30.52
N CYS A 11 -26.99 19.34 -31.59
CA CYS A 11 -26.33 18.04 -31.46
C CYS A 11 -24.91 18.19 -30.87
N LEU A 12 -24.15 19.21 -31.27
CA LEU A 12 -22.81 19.45 -30.73
C LEU A 12 -22.83 19.80 -29.23
N ILE A 13 -23.86 20.51 -28.76
CA ILE A 13 -24.06 20.81 -27.34
C ILE A 13 -24.39 19.52 -26.56
N LEU A 14 -25.24 18.65 -27.11
CA LEU A 14 -25.59 17.37 -26.50
C LEU A 14 -24.40 16.40 -26.44
N ILE A 15 -23.56 16.37 -27.48
CA ILE A 15 -22.34 15.54 -27.51
C ILE A 15 -21.33 16.02 -26.45
N LYS A 16 -21.18 17.34 -26.25
CA LYS A 16 -20.32 17.89 -25.18
C LYS A 16 -20.82 17.53 -23.78
N ALA A 17 -22.14 17.43 -23.58
CA ALA A 17 -22.70 17.01 -22.30
C ALA A 17 -22.43 15.53 -21.99
N ILE A 18 -22.25 14.68 -23.00
CA ILE A 18 -21.88 13.26 -22.83
C ILE A 18 -20.38 13.11 -22.53
N SER A 19 -19.52 14.02 -23.04
CA SER A 19 -18.09 14.03 -22.74
C SER A 19 -17.71 14.58 -21.35
N ALA A 20 -18.68 15.12 -20.61
CA ALA A 20 -18.52 15.29 -19.17
C ALA A 20 -18.76 13.92 -18.54
N ASP A 21 -17.69 13.17 -18.32
CA ASP A 21 -17.72 11.83 -17.75
C ASP A 21 -18.74 11.74 -16.59
N PRO A 22 -19.84 10.96 -16.70
CA PRO A 22 -20.72 10.70 -15.56
C PRO A 22 -20.04 9.83 -14.50
N VAL A 23 -18.79 9.43 -14.73
CA VAL A 23 -17.90 8.73 -13.80
C VAL A 23 -16.99 9.72 -13.06
N LYS A 24 -17.39 10.99 -12.89
CA LYS A 24 -17.02 11.68 -11.66
C LYS A 24 -17.91 11.14 -10.54
N ALA A 25 -17.74 9.85 -10.25
CA ALA A 25 -18.27 9.20 -9.08
C ALA A 25 -17.88 10.10 -7.92
N ALA A 26 -18.87 10.73 -7.27
CA ALA A 26 -18.64 11.43 -6.03
C ALA A 26 -17.84 10.47 -5.15
N GLU A 27 -16.60 10.84 -4.80
CA GLU A 27 -15.76 10.04 -3.91
C GLU A 27 -16.62 9.71 -2.69
N ASN A 28 -16.93 8.43 -2.47
CA ASN A 28 -17.77 8.03 -1.35
C ASN A 28 -17.07 8.54 -0.08
N PRO A 29 -17.72 9.38 0.75
CA PRO A 29 -17.09 9.95 1.95
C PRO A 29 -16.47 8.88 2.85
N GLU A 30 -17.06 7.68 2.91
CA GLU A 30 -16.51 6.54 3.66
C GLU A 30 -15.18 6.03 3.09
N GLN A 31 -15.02 6.04 1.75
CA GLN A 31 -13.78 5.64 1.10
C GLN A 31 -12.65 6.64 1.37
N LYS A 32 -12.98 7.95 1.37
CA LYS A 32 -12.02 9.00 1.71
C LYS A 32 -11.58 8.91 3.17
N GLU A 33 -12.52 8.71 4.09
CA GLU A 33 -12.21 8.50 5.51
C GLU A 33 -11.34 7.24 5.71
N MET A 34 -11.67 6.13 5.04
CA MET A 34 -10.86 4.91 5.08
C MET A 34 -9.42 5.17 4.60
N GLN A 35 -9.25 5.89 3.48
CA GLN A 35 -7.92 6.23 2.96
C GLN A 35 -7.12 7.10 3.95
N GLN A 36 -7.75 8.09 4.57
CA GLN A 36 -7.11 8.93 5.59
C GLN A 36 -6.69 8.11 6.81
N ARG A 37 -7.52 7.18 7.27
CA ARG A 37 -7.19 6.26 8.38
C ARG A 37 -5.99 5.37 8.04
N ILE A 38 -5.96 4.83 6.82
CA ILE A 38 -4.84 4.02 6.33
C ILE A 38 -3.56 4.87 6.30
N GLU A 39 -3.63 6.09 5.76
CA GLU A 39 -2.50 7.00 5.71
C GLU A 39 -1.96 7.33 7.10
N GLN A 40 -2.84 7.70 8.04
CA GLN A 40 -2.44 7.97 9.42
C GLN A 40 -1.81 6.75 10.10
N HIS A 41 -2.34 5.55 9.85
CA HIS A 41 -1.77 4.32 10.38
C HIS A 41 -0.31 4.12 9.93
N PHE A 42 -0.03 4.30 8.63
CA PHE A 42 1.33 4.17 8.11
C PHE A 42 2.26 5.29 8.59
N ARG A 43 1.78 6.54 8.69
CA ARG A 43 2.57 7.65 9.23
C ARG A 43 2.97 7.41 10.69
N THR A 44 2.01 7.06 11.54
CA THR A 44 2.26 6.72 12.95
C THR A 44 3.26 5.57 13.07
N LYS A 45 3.10 4.54 12.23
CA LYS A 45 4.01 3.39 12.21
C LYS A 45 5.43 3.78 11.78
N ALA A 46 5.57 4.63 10.77
CA ALA A 46 6.88 5.16 10.36
C ALA A 46 7.54 5.97 11.48
N GLU A 47 6.79 6.83 12.18
CA GLU A 47 7.29 7.57 13.35
C GLU A 47 7.78 6.63 14.46
N HIS A 48 7.05 5.54 14.73
CA HIS A 48 7.50 4.49 15.67
C HIS A 48 8.84 3.85 15.27
N PHE A 49 9.11 3.74 13.98
CA PHE A 49 10.40 3.27 13.45
C PHE A 49 11.45 4.38 13.30
N GLY A 50 11.13 5.63 13.67
CA GLY A 50 12.03 6.78 13.52
C GLY A 50 12.21 7.24 12.07
N LEU A 51 11.26 6.94 11.19
CA LEU A 51 11.28 7.36 9.79
C LEU A 51 10.67 8.76 9.62
N GLU A 52 11.33 9.60 8.84
CA GLU A 52 10.79 10.88 8.41
C GLU A 52 9.74 10.67 7.31
N THR A 53 8.52 11.16 7.54
CA THR A 53 7.37 11.01 6.62
C THR A 53 6.95 12.32 5.95
N GLU A 54 7.54 13.44 6.34
CA GLU A 54 7.22 14.75 5.80
C GLU A 54 7.65 14.85 4.33
N GLY A 55 6.75 15.33 3.46
CA GLY A 55 7.01 15.47 2.03
C GLY A 55 7.04 14.15 1.23
N LYS A 56 6.91 12.99 1.86
CA LYS A 56 6.90 11.68 1.18
C LYS A 56 5.50 11.23 0.77
N ASP A 57 5.43 10.49 -0.33
CA ASP A 57 4.19 9.81 -0.73
C ASP A 57 3.92 8.59 0.16
N LEU A 58 2.64 8.24 0.36
CA LEU A 58 2.24 7.09 1.16
C LEU A 58 2.87 5.77 0.67
N LYS A 59 3.10 5.62 -0.64
CA LYS A 59 3.77 4.43 -1.21
C LYS A 59 5.23 4.35 -0.77
N GLU A 60 5.92 5.48 -0.70
CA GLU A 60 7.32 5.55 -0.26
C GLU A 60 7.43 5.19 1.22
N VAL A 61 6.59 5.80 2.05
CA VAL A 61 6.50 5.50 3.49
C VAL A 61 6.22 4.01 3.71
N ARG A 62 5.28 3.42 2.96
CA ARG A 62 4.97 1.99 3.06
C ARG A 62 6.17 1.11 2.67
N LYS A 63 6.90 1.49 1.63
CA LYS A 63 8.08 0.76 1.17
C LYS A 63 9.18 0.77 2.23
N GLU A 64 9.47 1.92 2.81
CA GLU A 64 10.47 2.04 3.87
C GLU A 64 10.09 1.21 5.10
N ILE A 65 8.83 1.28 5.54
CA ILE A 65 8.33 0.44 6.63
C ILE A 65 8.50 -1.05 6.31
N SER A 66 8.14 -1.50 5.09
CA SER A 66 8.27 -2.91 4.73
C SER A 66 9.71 -3.41 4.79
N ILE A 67 10.68 -2.59 4.36
CA ILE A 67 12.10 -2.95 4.40
C ILE A 67 12.57 -3.14 5.85
N ILE A 68 12.16 -2.24 6.75
CA ILE A 68 12.50 -2.34 8.17
C ILE A 68 11.85 -3.57 8.80
N GLU A 69 10.56 -3.81 8.55
CA GLU A 69 9.87 -5.00 9.08
C GLU A 69 10.48 -6.30 8.58
N GLU A 70 10.89 -6.36 7.32
CA GLU A 70 11.58 -7.53 6.76
C GLU A 70 12.93 -7.75 7.44
N ALA A 71 13.69 -6.68 7.69
CA ALA A 71 14.96 -6.76 8.41
C ALA A 71 14.76 -7.24 9.86
N GLU A 72 13.77 -6.69 10.57
CA GLU A 72 13.45 -7.08 11.95
C GLU A 72 12.97 -8.55 12.01
N LYS A 73 12.07 -8.96 11.11
CA LYS A 73 11.64 -10.37 11.00
C LYS A 73 12.83 -11.30 10.75
N ARG A 74 13.73 -10.94 9.84
CA ARG A 74 14.94 -11.71 9.54
C ARG A 74 15.84 -11.86 10.76
N GLU A 75 16.02 -10.78 11.52
CA GLU A 75 16.80 -10.82 12.76
C GLU A 75 16.11 -11.68 13.82
N ASN A 76 14.80 -11.50 14.02
CA ASN A 76 14.01 -12.24 15.00
C ASN A 76 14.02 -13.76 14.72
N VAL A 77 13.92 -14.17 13.45
CA VAL A 77 14.07 -15.58 13.05
C VAL A 77 15.46 -16.09 13.39
N ARG A 78 16.52 -15.33 13.12
CA ARG A 78 17.90 -15.72 13.44
C ARG A 78 18.15 -15.84 14.94
N ARG A 79 17.68 -14.87 15.73
CA ARG A 79 17.76 -14.89 17.20
C ARG A 79 17.03 -16.10 17.77
N THR A 80 15.82 -16.38 17.26
CA THR A 80 15.04 -17.56 17.66
C THR A 80 15.76 -18.86 17.28
N ALA A 81 16.32 -18.94 16.07
CA ALA A 81 17.09 -20.10 15.64
C ALA A 81 18.32 -20.34 16.54
N GLN A 82 19.06 -19.29 16.89
CA GLN A 82 20.19 -19.36 17.81
C GLN A 82 19.76 -19.83 19.22
N ALA A 83 18.67 -19.26 19.77
CA ALA A 83 18.10 -19.68 21.05
C ALA A 83 17.70 -21.16 21.07
N LEU A 84 17.21 -21.67 19.94
CA LEU A 84 16.85 -23.07 19.74
C LEU A 84 18.04 -23.97 19.36
N ARG A 85 19.26 -23.43 19.36
CA ARG A 85 20.51 -24.09 18.95
C ARG A 85 20.44 -24.69 17.53
N ILE A 86 19.73 -24.01 16.63
CA ILE A 86 19.65 -24.34 15.20
C ILE A 86 20.83 -23.67 14.47
N LYS A 87 21.53 -24.42 13.62
CA LYS A 87 22.60 -23.88 12.78
C LYS A 87 22.05 -22.81 11.82
N THR A 88 22.58 -21.59 11.90
CA THR A 88 22.16 -20.43 11.09
C THR A 88 23.04 -20.17 9.87
N GLU A 89 24.31 -20.57 9.91
CA GLU A 89 25.26 -20.37 8.83
C GLU A 89 24.95 -21.26 7.61
N GLY A 90 25.02 -20.65 6.43
CA GLY A 90 24.79 -21.33 5.15
C GLY A 90 23.32 -21.62 4.81
N LYS A 91 22.37 -21.25 5.69
CA LYS A 91 20.94 -21.44 5.44
C LYS A 91 20.28 -20.19 4.89
N THR A 92 19.32 -20.42 3.99
CA THR A 92 18.39 -19.39 3.51
C THR A 92 17.37 -19.03 4.60
N MET A 93 16.67 -17.90 4.40
CA MET A 93 15.65 -17.46 5.35
C MET A 93 14.50 -18.47 5.48
N ASP A 94 14.04 -19.01 4.36
CA ASP A 94 12.93 -19.96 4.34
C ASP A 94 13.26 -21.27 5.07
N GLU A 95 14.49 -21.78 4.88
CA GLU A 95 14.98 -22.94 5.62
C GLU A 95 15.03 -22.67 7.12
N LEU A 96 15.51 -21.49 7.54
CA LEU A 96 15.54 -21.11 8.95
C LEU A 96 14.15 -21.00 9.56
N ILE A 97 13.20 -20.39 8.85
CA ILE A 97 11.80 -20.30 9.28
C ILE A 97 11.20 -21.69 9.44
N GLY A 98 11.45 -22.58 8.47
CA GLY A 98 11.00 -23.97 8.51
C GLY A 98 11.54 -24.73 9.72
N ASP A 99 12.84 -24.64 9.97
CA ASP A 99 13.50 -25.31 11.08
C ASP A 99 13.04 -24.77 12.44
N VAL A 100 12.94 -23.45 12.60
CA VAL A 100 12.40 -22.81 13.81
C VAL A 100 10.97 -23.29 14.06
N ARG A 101 10.10 -23.26 13.04
CA ARG A 101 8.70 -23.71 13.17
C ARG A 101 8.62 -25.19 13.56
N LYS A 102 9.45 -26.04 12.95
CA LYS A 102 9.50 -27.48 13.27
C LYS A 102 9.98 -27.73 14.69
N LYS A 103 10.94 -26.93 15.18
CA LYS A 103 11.52 -27.07 16.52
C LYS A 103 10.59 -26.54 17.61
N VAL A 104 9.86 -25.46 17.37
CA VAL A 104 8.86 -24.90 18.31
C VAL A 104 7.63 -25.80 18.46
N ARG A 105 7.27 -26.56 17.42
CA ARG A 105 6.13 -27.49 17.43
C ARG A 105 6.44 -28.88 18.00
N LYS A 106 7.69 -29.17 18.34
CA LYS A 106 8.13 -30.46 18.92
C LYS A 106 8.35 -30.31 20.41
#